data_AF-A0A5N7BH69-F1
#
_entry.id   AF-A0A5N7BH69-F1
#
_cell.length_a   1.000
_cell.length_b   1.000
_cell.length_c   1.000
_cell.angle_alpha   90.00
_cell.angle_beta   90.00
_cell.angle_gamma   90.00
#
_symmetry.space_group_name_H-M   'P 1'
#
loop_
_entity.id
_entity.type
_entity.pdbx_description
1 polymer ?
#
loop_
_entity_poly.entity_id
_entity_poly.type
_entity_poly.pdbx_seq_one_letter_code
_entity_poly.pdbx_strand_id
1 'polypeptide(L)'
;MRPLNRKQRLSLVTFAVFYFVLFFVCRANSARDPGSYFFQPREGYRPTYSLTRIHESLHYLSRFNQTITTTTTPDRPLTADLEHVDLCVGIVTVKRPLTQNVDTTIASLIDSLSQHQRSKISIHLLFALTTPTDHPNYNHPWVNNTVNRVLTYESQNASTSYLHALERSNKFTSEKSLIDYALSLRSCYDSTDAPYFLMLEDDVVAQRNWFPTTTQTLHSIQDWVRRGIVHPDWLYLRLFYTEKFLGWNTENWREYFLWSLAVAVAVAALCLSLRRSVRPAQEIFTNAFLGLVCFGAVPGVILLYFASGRVTVQRPMRPGVHLMNRHGCCSQALVFPREKIPAILEYMKKMEDATKPKPVDSTLERLANEYGFDRLAISPPQMQHVGAASYKEDEKKWRKGEYSVRGAHGVWSMEFEKAYSEYESVPYGGHMVDTFWPQ
;
A
#
# COMPACT_ATOMS: atom_id res chain seq x y z
N MET A 1 -8.33 -49.53 -25.53
CA MET A 1 -8.42 -49.08 -24.12
C MET A 1 -9.48 -49.93 -23.42
N ARG A 2 -9.16 -50.60 -22.30
CA ARG A 2 -10.19 -51.31 -21.52
C ARG A 2 -11.20 -50.29 -20.95
N PRO A 3 -12.51 -50.55 -20.99
CA PRO A 3 -13.50 -49.63 -20.45
C PRO A 3 -13.31 -49.47 -18.93
N LEU A 4 -13.50 -48.24 -18.44
CA LEU A 4 -13.45 -47.92 -17.00
C LEU A 4 -14.47 -48.75 -16.22
N ASN A 5 -14.05 -49.35 -15.10
CA ASN A 5 -14.94 -50.11 -14.21
C ASN A 5 -15.94 -49.16 -13.51
N ARG A 6 -17.09 -49.67 -13.07
CA ARG A 6 -18.13 -48.94 -12.31
C ARG A 6 -17.53 -48.12 -11.16
N LYS A 7 -16.59 -48.70 -10.39
CA LYS A 7 -15.92 -47.99 -9.29
C LYS A 7 -15.10 -46.79 -9.78
N GLN A 8 -14.35 -46.93 -10.88
CA GLN A 8 -13.56 -45.84 -11.48
C GLN A 8 -14.46 -44.74 -12.05
N ARG A 9 -15.57 -45.11 -12.71
CA ARG A 9 -16.58 -44.15 -13.19
C ARG A 9 -17.20 -43.37 -12.03
N LEU A 10 -17.57 -44.05 -10.94
CA LEU A 10 -18.10 -43.42 -9.75
C LEU A 10 -17.08 -42.45 -9.13
N SER A 11 -15.81 -42.85 -9.01
CA SER A 11 -14.75 -41.96 -8.51
C SER A 11 -14.57 -40.70 -9.36
N LEU A 12 -14.66 -40.80 -10.69
CA LEU A 12 -14.60 -39.63 -11.57
C LEU A 12 -15.83 -38.72 -11.43
N VAL A 13 -17.03 -39.29 -11.28
CA VAL A 13 -18.25 -38.51 -11.01
C VAL A 13 -18.13 -37.80 -9.67
N THR A 14 -17.68 -38.48 -8.61
CA THR A 14 -17.44 -37.87 -7.30
C THR A 14 -16.40 -36.76 -7.37
N PHE A 15 -15.29 -36.99 -8.07
CA PHE A 15 -14.28 -35.96 -8.30
C PHE A 15 -14.84 -34.76 -9.06
N ALA A 16 -15.61 -34.98 -10.13
CA ALA A 16 -16.21 -33.91 -10.92
C ALA A 16 -17.15 -33.07 -10.05
N VAL A 17 -18.04 -33.70 -9.27
CA VAL A 17 -18.93 -33.00 -8.34
C VAL A 17 -18.13 -32.17 -7.34
N PHE A 18 -17.11 -32.76 -6.71
CA PHE A 18 -16.25 -32.05 -5.75
C PHE A 18 -15.51 -30.88 -6.40
N TYR A 19 -14.96 -31.09 -7.61
CA TYR A 19 -14.26 -30.07 -8.37
C TYR A 19 -15.18 -28.91 -8.76
N PHE A 20 -16.42 -29.18 -9.19
CA PHE A 20 -17.40 -28.14 -9.48
C PHE A 20 -17.78 -27.35 -8.23
N VAL A 21 -18.01 -28.01 -7.09
CA VAL A 21 -18.26 -27.34 -5.82
C VAL A 21 -17.07 -26.44 -5.46
N LEU A 22 -15.85 -26.98 -5.52
CA LEU A 22 -14.63 -26.22 -5.24
C LEU A 22 -14.47 -25.03 -6.19
N PHE A 23 -14.77 -25.21 -7.48
CA PHE A 23 -14.74 -24.12 -8.47
C PHE A 23 -15.67 -22.97 -8.09
N PHE A 24 -16.91 -23.25 -7.70
CA PHE A 24 -17.85 -22.21 -7.27
C PHE A 24 -17.44 -21.55 -5.96
N VAL A 25 -16.90 -22.32 -5.01
CA VAL A 25 -16.36 -21.79 -3.75
C VAL A 25 -15.16 -20.86 -4.03
N CYS A 26 -14.22 -21.29 -4.87
CA CYS A 26 -13.08 -20.48 -5.30
C CYS A 26 -13.54 -19.21 -6.01
N ARG A 27 -14.50 -19.32 -6.94
CA ARG A 27 -15.06 -18.16 -7.65
C ARG A 27 -15.71 -17.15 -6.70
N ALA A 28 -16.46 -17.61 -5.71
CA ALA A 28 -17.14 -16.74 -4.75
C ALA A 28 -16.15 -16.03 -3.82
N ASN A 29 -15.14 -16.74 -3.31
CA ASN A 29 -14.18 -16.19 -2.35
C ASN A 29 -13.08 -15.35 -2.99
N SER A 30 -12.75 -15.61 -4.27
CA SER A 30 -11.64 -14.94 -4.95
C SER A 30 -12.07 -13.71 -5.76
N ALA A 31 -13.35 -13.34 -5.70
CA ALA A 31 -13.89 -12.20 -6.46
C ALA A 31 -13.20 -10.87 -6.10
N ARG A 32 -12.57 -10.78 -4.92
CA ARG A 32 -11.85 -9.59 -4.44
C ARG A 32 -10.34 -9.63 -4.62
N ASP A 33 -9.78 -10.74 -5.05
CA ASP A 33 -8.34 -10.91 -5.19
C ASP A 33 -7.89 -10.51 -6.61
N PRO A 34 -7.11 -9.42 -6.77
CA PRO A 34 -6.68 -8.92 -8.07
C PRO A 34 -5.73 -9.87 -8.82
N GLY A 35 -5.11 -10.82 -8.11
CA GLY A 35 -4.30 -11.90 -8.70
C GLY A 35 -5.10 -13.14 -9.11
N SER A 36 -6.42 -13.13 -8.91
CA SER A 36 -7.32 -14.25 -9.25
C SER A 36 -7.84 -14.15 -10.68
N TYR A 37 -8.05 -15.30 -11.31
CA TYR A 37 -8.83 -15.39 -12.56
C TYR A 37 -10.30 -15.02 -12.34
N PHE A 38 -10.81 -15.21 -11.12
CA PHE A 38 -12.19 -14.90 -10.77
C PHE A 38 -12.39 -13.46 -10.29
N PHE A 39 -11.37 -12.61 -10.38
CA PHE A 39 -11.42 -11.24 -9.93
C PHE A 39 -12.58 -10.47 -10.58
N GLN A 40 -13.38 -9.82 -9.75
CA GLN A 40 -14.47 -8.95 -10.17
C GLN A 40 -14.13 -7.54 -9.71
N PRO A 41 -13.69 -6.64 -10.62
CA PRO A 41 -13.26 -5.29 -10.25
C PRO A 41 -14.31 -4.50 -9.46
N ARG A 42 -15.60 -4.75 -9.70
CA ARG A 42 -16.70 -4.14 -8.95
C ARG A 42 -16.70 -4.54 -7.48
N GLU A 43 -16.49 -5.82 -7.18
CA GLU A 43 -16.48 -6.33 -5.80
C GLU A 43 -15.14 -6.11 -5.09
N GLY A 44 -14.03 -6.26 -5.82
CA GLY A 44 -12.68 -6.09 -5.30
C GLY A 44 -12.34 -4.66 -4.91
N TYR A 45 -12.79 -3.68 -5.71
CA TYR A 45 -12.55 -2.25 -5.45
C TYR A 45 -13.75 -1.54 -4.83
N ARG A 46 -14.71 -2.28 -4.29
CA ARG A 46 -15.89 -1.71 -3.63
C ARG A 46 -15.44 -0.96 -2.38
N PRO A 47 -15.58 0.38 -2.33
CA PRO A 47 -15.23 1.12 -1.13
C PRO A 47 -16.33 0.97 -0.08
N THR A 48 -15.95 0.62 1.13
CA THR A 48 -16.87 0.51 2.28
C THR A 48 -16.43 1.44 3.38
N TYR A 49 -15.25 1.19 3.94
CA TYR A 49 -14.72 1.95 5.05
C TYR A 49 -14.14 3.29 4.59
N SER A 50 -13.49 3.34 3.42
CA SER A 50 -12.97 4.61 2.89
C SER A 50 -14.03 5.69 2.74
N LEU A 51 -15.22 5.35 2.24
CA LEU A 51 -16.31 6.33 2.08
C LEU A 51 -16.76 6.91 3.42
N THR A 52 -16.91 6.04 4.42
CA THR A 52 -17.24 6.46 5.79
C THR A 52 -16.17 7.38 6.35
N ARG A 53 -14.89 7.03 6.19
CA ARG A 53 -13.76 7.85 6.66
C ARG A 53 -13.69 9.22 5.99
N ILE A 54 -13.90 9.29 4.68
CA ILE A 54 -13.95 10.56 3.94
C ILE A 54 -15.09 11.45 4.45
N HIS A 55 -16.27 10.87 4.67
CA HIS A 55 -17.42 11.63 5.15
C HIS A 55 -17.19 12.18 6.56
N GLU A 56 -16.69 11.36 7.47
CA GLU A 56 -16.38 11.75 8.85
C GLU A 56 -15.32 12.85 8.93
N SER A 57 -14.24 12.69 8.15
CA SER A 57 -13.12 13.61 8.17
C SER A 57 -13.51 14.97 7.59
N LEU A 58 -14.22 15.01 6.46
CA LEU A 58 -14.68 16.27 5.88
C LEU A 58 -15.72 16.96 6.77
N HIS A 59 -16.59 16.21 7.44
CA HIS A 59 -17.48 16.76 8.45
C HIS A 59 -16.69 17.40 9.60
N TYR A 60 -15.59 16.78 10.05
CA TYR A 60 -14.69 17.37 11.04
C TYR A 60 -14.03 18.66 10.54
N LEU A 61 -13.50 18.65 9.31
CA LEU A 61 -12.80 19.79 8.70
C LEU A 61 -13.70 21.02 8.53
N SER A 62 -15.00 20.81 8.29
CA SER A 62 -15.97 21.89 8.07
C SER A 62 -16.00 22.95 9.19
N ARG A 63 -15.59 22.58 10.42
CA ARG A 63 -15.51 23.49 11.57
C ARG A 63 -14.43 24.56 11.42
N PHE A 64 -13.36 24.27 10.68
CA PHE A 64 -12.23 25.17 10.46
C PHE A 64 -12.46 26.16 9.32
N ASN A 65 -13.56 26.01 8.57
CA ASN A 65 -13.94 26.93 7.50
C ASN A 65 -14.60 28.21 8.03
N GLN A 66 -15.10 28.19 9.27
CA GLN A 66 -15.84 29.29 9.89
C GLN A 66 -14.94 30.18 10.76
N THR A 67 -13.78 29.67 11.18
CA THR A 67 -12.85 30.40 12.04
C THR A 67 -11.90 31.21 11.17
N ILE A 68 -12.20 32.50 10.98
CA ILE A 68 -11.21 33.45 10.50
C ILE A 68 -10.25 33.68 11.65
N THR A 69 -9.16 32.92 11.71
CA THR A 69 -8.03 33.31 12.54
C THR A 69 -7.42 34.52 11.86
N THR A 70 -7.52 35.68 12.50
CA THR A 70 -6.79 36.88 12.07
C THR A 70 -5.32 36.49 11.92
N THR A 71 -4.82 36.63 10.70
CA THR A 71 -3.43 36.46 10.32
C THR A 71 -2.56 37.32 11.22
N THR A 72 -2.11 36.76 12.34
CA THR A 72 -0.70 36.93 12.70
C THR A 72 0.00 35.84 11.92
N THR A 73 0.48 36.19 10.73
CA THR A 73 1.76 35.70 10.28
C THR A 73 2.78 36.21 11.31
N PRO A 74 3.33 35.39 12.21
CA PRO A 74 4.76 35.41 12.29
C PRO A 74 5.19 34.72 11.00
N ASP A 75 5.82 35.47 10.09
CA ASP A 75 7.07 34.97 9.55
C ASP A 75 7.86 34.50 10.78
N ARG A 76 7.71 33.21 11.14
CA ARG A 76 8.45 32.66 12.28
C ARG A 76 9.89 32.77 11.78
N PRO A 77 10.70 33.66 12.36
CA PRO A 77 12.03 33.92 11.84
C PRO A 77 12.78 32.59 11.77
N LEU A 78 13.72 32.46 10.84
CA LEU A 78 14.60 31.28 10.68
C LEU A 78 15.38 30.91 11.97
N THR A 79 15.23 31.68 13.05
CA THR A 79 15.69 31.45 14.43
C THR A 79 14.60 30.89 15.36
N ALA A 80 13.55 30.29 14.81
CA ALA A 80 12.53 29.57 15.55
C ALA A 80 13.10 28.29 16.18
N ASP A 81 12.98 28.13 17.51
CA ASP A 81 13.28 26.86 18.18
C ASP A 81 12.65 25.68 17.42
N LEU A 82 13.46 24.62 17.21
CA LEU A 82 13.02 23.39 16.56
C LEU A 82 11.70 22.91 17.18
N GLU A 83 10.75 22.52 16.33
CA GLU A 83 9.52 21.91 16.82
C GLU A 83 9.83 20.53 17.40
N HIS A 84 9.45 20.32 18.66
CA HIS A 84 9.70 19.07 19.38
C HIS A 84 8.51 18.12 19.21
N VAL A 85 8.59 17.23 18.22
CA VAL A 85 7.47 16.36 17.81
C VAL A 85 7.93 14.92 17.59
N ASP A 86 7.02 13.96 17.74
CA ASP A 86 7.36 12.55 17.57
C ASP A 86 7.35 12.14 16.08
N LEU A 87 6.61 12.90 15.25
CA LEU A 87 6.47 12.66 13.80
C LEU A 87 6.31 13.97 13.02
N CYS A 88 7.13 14.19 11.99
CA CYS A 88 6.89 15.23 11.00
C CYS A 88 6.22 14.66 9.75
N VAL A 89 5.13 15.28 9.29
CA VAL A 89 4.35 14.83 8.14
C VAL A 89 4.56 15.79 6.98
N GLY A 90 5.21 15.32 5.92
CA GLY A 90 5.39 16.06 4.67
C GLY A 90 4.33 15.66 3.65
N ILE A 91 3.58 16.65 3.16
CA ILE A 91 2.51 16.44 2.17
C ILE A 91 2.80 17.33 0.97
N VAL A 92 2.83 16.74 -0.23
CA VAL A 92 3.03 17.46 -1.48
C VAL A 92 1.71 17.46 -2.25
N THR A 93 1.17 18.65 -2.53
CA THR A 93 -0.06 18.82 -3.31
C THR A 93 0.20 19.56 -4.60
N VAL A 94 -0.44 19.11 -5.68
CA VAL A 94 -0.43 19.75 -7.00
C VAL A 94 -1.87 19.94 -7.48
N LYS A 95 -2.09 20.87 -8.40
CA LYS A 95 -3.42 21.05 -9.00
C LYS A 95 -3.77 19.83 -9.86
N ARG A 96 -4.73 19.03 -9.40
CA ARG A 96 -5.25 17.89 -10.17
C ARG A 96 -6.36 18.33 -11.14
N PRO A 97 -6.53 17.68 -12.31
CA PRO A 97 -7.54 18.09 -13.29
C PRO A 97 -8.98 17.78 -12.83
N LEU A 98 -9.18 16.70 -12.09
CA LEU A 98 -10.52 16.18 -11.76
C LEU A 98 -11.00 16.54 -10.36
N THR A 99 -10.22 16.18 -9.34
CA THR A 99 -10.63 16.31 -7.94
C THR A 99 -9.40 16.56 -7.10
N GLN A 100 -9.45 17.59 -6.25
CA GLN A 100 -8.46 17.80 -5.21
C GLN A 100 -8.88 16.94 -4.01
N ASN A 101 -7.94 16.23 -3.40
CA ASN A 101 -8.20 15.37 -2.25
C ASN A 101 -7.41 15.80 -0.99
N VAL A 102 -6.64 16.89 -1.08
CA VAL A 102 -5.75 17.33 -0.01
C VAL A 102 -6.51 17.71 1.26
N ASP A 103 -7.73 18.24 1.12
CA ASP A 103 -8.64 18.50 2.23
C ASP A 103 -9.01 17.21 2.97
N THR A 104 -9.38 16.16 2.22
CA THR A 104 -9.70 14.83 2.74
C THR A 104 -8.49 14.20 3.44
N THR A 105 -7.31 14.29 2.81
CA THR A 105 -6.05 13.81 3.37
C THR A 105 -5.78 14.47 4.72
N ILE A 106 -5.72 15.80 4.76
CA ILE A 106 -5.45 16.57 5.99
C ILE A 106 -6.51 16.28 7.05
N ALA A 107 -7.79 16.31 6.69
CA ALA A 107 -8.88 16.06 7.60
C ALA A 107 -8.77 14.67 8.24
N SER A 108 -8.48 13.63 7.45
CA SER A 108 -8.41 12.26 7.95
C SER A 108 -7.22 12.01 8.87
N LEU A 109 -6.16 12.82 8.75
CA LEU A 109 -5.00 12.74 9.63
C LEU A 109 -5.30 13.29 11.03
N ILE A 110 -6.17 14.29 11.14
CA ILE A 110 -6.38 15.06 12.38
C ILE A 110 -7.70 14.78 13.09
N ASP A 111 -8.73 14.29 12.40
CA ASP A 111 -10.11 14.19 12.92
C ASP A 111 -10.28 13.30 14.17
N SER A 112 -9.39 12.34 14.32
CA SER A 112 -9.43 11.27 15.33
C SER A 112 -8.32 11.41 16.36
N LEU A 113 -7.47 12.44 16.25
CA LEU A 113 -6.40 12.69 17.19
C LEU A 113 -6.91 13.44 18.43
N SER A 114 -6.51 12.98 19.61
CA SER A 114 -6.59 13.79 20.82
C SER A 114 -5.69 15.03 20.71
N GLN A 115 -5.96 16.05 21.52
CA GLN A 115 -5.11 17.25 21.57
C GLN A 115 -3.64 16.93 21.90
N HIS A 116 -3.41 15.95 22.77
CA HIS A 116 -2.07 15.47 23.07
C HIS A 116 -1.41 14.85 21.82
N GLN A 117 -2.08 13.91 21.15
CA GLN A 117 -1.55 13.31 19.91
C GLN A 117 -1.31 14.37 18.82
N ARG A 118 -2.22 15.34 18.63
CA ARG A 118 -2.04 16.42 17.66
C ARG A 118 -0.81 17.29 17.96
N SER A 119 -0.48 17.49 19.24
CA SER A 119 0.73 18.23 19.66
C SER A 119 2.04 17.48 19.36
N LYS A 120 1.97 16.16 19.12
CA LYS A 120 3.11 15.30 18.78
C LYS A 120 3.39 15.18 17.28
N ILE A 121 2.66 15.93 16.45
CA ILE A 121 2.75 15.88 15.00
C ILE A 121 2.93 17.29 14.45
N SER A 122 3.90 17.48 13.55
CA SER A 122 4.00 18.69 12.73
C SER A 122 3.63 18.38 11.29
N ILE A 123 2.63 19.07 10.74
CA ILE A 123 2.15 18.86 9.37
C ILE A 123 2.64 19.99 8.47
N HIS A 124 3.44 19.63 7.47
CA HIS A 124 3.99 20.53 6.47
C HIS A 124 3.32 20.25 5.12
N LEU A 125 2.62 21.26 4.58
CA LEU A 125 1.91 21.16 3.31
C LEU A 125 2.60 22.00 2.24
N LEU A 126 3.23 21.34 1.27
CA LEU A 126 3.83 21.99 0.10
C LEU A 126 2.81 22.11 -1.03
N PHE A 127 2.46 23.34 -1.39
CA PHE A 127 1.78 23.64 -2.64
C PHE A 127 2.81 23.69 -3.77
N ALA A 128 3.00 22.55 -4.44
CA ALA A 128 4.02 22.34 -5.46
C ALA A 128 3.59 22.88 -6.84
N LEU A 129 3.25 24.17 -6.86
CA LEU A 129 2.97 24.97 -8.05
C LEU A 129 3.83 26.23 -8.00
N THR A 130 4.36 26.65 -9.14
CA THR A 130 5.07 27.93 -9.24
C THR A 130 4.19 29.12 -8.87
N THR A 131 2.88 28.98 -9.07
CA THR A 131 1.85 29.93 -8.66
C THR A 131 0.91 29.23 -7.68
N PRO A 132 1.15 29.30 -6.35
CA PRO A 132 0.38 28.55 -5.36
C PRO A 132 -1.13 28.84 -5.39
N THR A 133 -1.51 30.07 -5.72
CA THR A 133 -2.91 30.52 -5.81
C THR A 133 -3.71 29.81 -6.91
N ASP A 134 -3.05 29.14 -7.86
CA ASP A 134 -3.73 28.35 -8.88
C ASP A 134 -4.32 27.05 -8.32
N HIS A 135 -3.87 26.63 -7.13
CA HIS A 135 -4.42 25.49 -6.40
C HIS A 135 -5.73 25.88 -5.70
N PRO A 136 -6.86 25.18 -5.96
CA PRO A 136 -8.17 25.55 -5.41
C PRO A 136 -8.20 25.66 -3.87
N ASN A 137 -7.42 24.81 -3.20
CA ASN A 137 -7.41 24.76 -1.74
C ASN A 137 -6.45 25.76 -1.07
N TYR A 138 -5.56 26.45 -1.82
CA TYR A 138 -4.49 27.28 -1.22
C TYR A 138 -5.03 28.39 -0.29
N ASN A 139 -6.07 29.08 -0.73
CA ASN A 139 -6.66 30.20 0.02
C ASN A 139 -7.77 29.77 0.99
N HIS A 140 -7.95 28.47 1.22
CA HIS A 140 -9.04 27.99 2.07
C HIS A 140 -8.69 28.19 3.55
N PRO A 141 -9.59 28.73 4.41
CA PRO A 141 -9.28 28.98 5.83
C PRO A 141 -8.78 27.77 6.61
N TRP A 142 -9.28 26.55 6.29
CA TRP A 142 -8.85 25.35 6.98
C TRP A 142 -7.35 25.09 6.84
N VAL A 143 -6.69 25.53 5.75
CA VAL A 143 -5.27 25.29 5.52
C VAL A 143 -4.45 25.82 6.69
N ASN A 144 -4.53 27.13 6.95
CA ASN A 144 -3.77 27.76 8.03
C ASN A 144 -4.23 27.34 9.43
N ASN A 145 -5.47 26.87 9.55
CA ASN A 145 -6.04 26.47 10.84
C ASN A 145 -5.70 25.03 11.25
N THR A 146 -5.21 24.21 10.31
CA THR A 146 -5.02 22.77 10.55
C THR A 146 -3.59 22.30 10.37
N VAL A 147 -2.80 22.95 9.51
CA VAL A 147 -1.39 22.59 9.26
C VAL A 147 -0.45 23.45 10.10
N ASN A 148 0.76 22.95 10.37
CA ASN A 148 1.78 23.70 11.11
C ASN A 148 2.53 24.66 10.17
N ARG A 149 2.80 24.22 8.94
CA ARG A 149 3.54 25.00 7.95
C ARG A 149 2.92 24.84 6.56
N VAL A 150 2.64 25.97 5.93
CA VAL A 150 2.32 26.04 4.50
C VAL A 150 3.59 26.39 3.76
N LEU A 151 3.98 25.55 2.81
CA LEU A 151 5.20 25.71 2.04
C LEU A 151 4.87 26.05 0.59
N THR A 152 5.69 26.93 0.03
CA THR A 152 5.73 27.30 -1.39
C THR A 152 7.19 27.20 -1.88
N TYR A 153 7.42 27.14 -3.19
CA TYR A 153 8.80 27.14 -3.70
C TYR A 153 9.60 28.38 -3.26
N GLU A 154 8.95 29.54 -3.18
CA GLU A 154 9.56 30.78 -2.69
C GLU A 154 9.99 30.65 -1.23
N SER A 155 9.12 30.13 -0.36
CA SER A 155 9.45 29.92 1.06
C SER A 155 10.62 28.93 1.28
N GLN A 156 10.88 28.06 0.28
CA GLN A 156 11.93 27.05 0.33
C GLN A 156 13.18 27.46 -0.46
N ASN A 157 13.27 28.72 -0.93
CA ASN A 157 14.35 29.22 -1.76
C ASN A 157 14.62 28.35 -3.02
N ALA A 158 13.59 27.72 -3.56
CA ALA A 158 13.70 26.91 -4.76
C ALA A 158 13.64 27.78 -6.03
N SER A 159 14.35 27.38 -7.08
CA SER A 159 14.40 28.14 -8.34
C SER A 159 13.07 28.08 -9.08
N THR A 160 12.26 29.13 -8.93
CA THR A 160 10.93 29.22 -9.56
C THR A 160 11.00 29.26 -11.08
N SER A 161 12.04 29.87 -11.66
CA SER A 161 12.21 29.93 -13.13
C SER A 161 12.47 28.55 -13.74
N TYR A 162 13.26 27.71 -13.05
CA TYR A 162 13.50 26.34 -13.46
C TYR A 162 12.23 25.49 -13.33
N LEU A 163 11.57 25.56 -12.18
CA LEU A 163 10.34 24.82 -11.90
C LEU A 163 9.19 25.20 -12.85
N HIS A 164 9.09 26.47 -13.24
CA HIS A 164 8.15 26.91 -14.29
C HIS A 164 8.38 26.19 -15.62
N ALA A 165 9.65 25.95 -16.00
CA ALA A 165 9.97 25.21 -17.22
C ALA A 165 9.58 23.74 -17.11
N LEU A 166 9.81 23.12 -15.93
CA LEU A 166 9.41 21.74 -15.66
C LEU A 166 7.89 21.58 -15.67
N GLU A 167 7.13 22.51 -15.08
CA GLU A 167 5.66 22.48 -15.03
C GLU A 167 5.00 22.58 -16.41
N ARG A 168 5.57 23.39 -17.31
CA ARG A 168 5.06 23.50 -18.69
C ARG A 168 5.35 22.27 -19.55
N SER A 169 6.26 21.40 -19.10
CA SER A 169 6.70 20.24 -19.85
C SER A 169 6.23 18.95 -19.20
N ASN A 170 5.24 18.28 -19.80
CA ASN A 170 4.80 16.95 -19.36
C ASN A 170 5.95 15.90 -19.35
N LYS A 171 7.10 16.20 -19.98
CA LYS A 171 8.26 15.30 -20.06
C LYS A 171 9.10 15.26 -18.77
N PHE A 172 9.15 16.33 -17.98
CA PHE A 172 10.02 16.44 -16.78
C PHE A 172 9.29 16.20 -15.46
N THR A 173 8.12 15.59 -15.56
CA THR A 173 7.28 15.20 -14.44
C THR A 173 8.03 14.45 -13.32
N SER A 174 8.88 13.47 -13.68
CA SER A 174 9.64 12.69 -12.71
C SER A 174 10.64 13.55 -11.94
N GLU A 175 11.29 14.48 -12.64
CA GLU A 175 12.31 15.36 -12.08
C GLU A 175 11.69 16.33 -11.08
N LYS A 176 10.61 17.02 -11.48
CA LYS A 176 9.84 17.88 -10.57
C LYS A 176 9.39 17.11 -9.33
N SER A 177 8.90 15.87 -9.49
CA SER A 177 8.45 15.07 -8.34
C SER A 177 9.58 14.76 -7.34
N LEU A 178 10.83 14.60 -7.80
CA LEU A 178 11.99 14.41 -6.92
C LEU A 178 12.29 15.69 -6.15
N ILE A 179 12.26 16.84 -6.83
CA ILE A 179 12.47 18.16 -6.21
C ILE A 179 11.40 18.41 -5.14
N ASP A 180 10.12 18.25 -5.47
CA ASP A 180 9.01 18.51 -4.55
C ASP A 180 9.10 17.64 -3.29
N TYR A 181 9.42 16.36 -3.47
CA TYR A 181 9.59 15.42 -2.37
C TYR A 181 10.78 15.78 -1.48
N ALA A 182 11.91 16.16 -2.09
CA ALA A 182 13.11 16.57 -1.38
C ALA A 182 12.89 17.88 -0.60
N LEU A 183 12.14 18.84 -1.15
CA LEU A 183 11.79 20.08 -0.46
C LEU A 183 10.93 19.81 0.79
N SER A 184 9.93 18.93 0.67
CA SER A 184 9.07 18.56 1.80
C SER A 184 9.85 17.84 2.91
N LEU A 185 10.72 16.88 2.54
CA LEU A 185 11.62 16.21 3.49
C LEU A 185 12.57 17.19 4.17
N ARG A 186 13.20 18.09 3.40
CA ARG A 186 14.12 19.10 3.92
C ARG A 186 13.44 20.02 4.91
N SER A 187 12.22 20.47 4.62
CA SER A 187 11.46 21.30 5.55
C SER A 187 11.24 20.61 6.90
N CYS A 188 10.87 19.32 6.90
CA CYS A 188 10.77 18.54 8.15
C CYS A 188 12.13 18.42 8.87
N TYR A 189 13.21 18.24 8.12
CA TYR A 189 14.54 17.99 8.67
C TYR A 189 15.10 19.23 9.35
N ASP A 190 14.90 20.40 8.74
CA ASP A 190 15.46 21.66 9.18
C ASP A 190 14.64 22.32 10.30
N SER A 191 13.32 22.06 10.37
CA SER A 191 12.44 22.75 11.34
C SER A 191 11.95 21.91 12.52
N THR A 192 12.26 20.60 12.55
CA THR A 192 11.83 19.70 13.62
C THR A 192 12.98 18.80 14.10
N ASP A 193 12.90 18.34 15.35
CA ASP A 193 13.80 17.32 15.90
C ASP A 193 13.26 15.89 15.74
N ALA A 194 12.17 15.72 14.97
CA ALA A 194 11.42 14.49 14.91
C ALA A 194 12.29 13.28 14.55
N PRO A 195 12.15 12.14 15.24
CA PRO A 195 12.89 10.92 14.89
C PRO A 195 12.36 10.27 13.60
N TYR A 196 11.12 10.57 13.22
CA TYR A 196 10.44 9.97 12.07
C TYR A 196 9.72 10.99 11.19
N PHE A 197 9.69 10.68 9.90
CA PHE A 197 9.22 11.54 8.82
C PHE A 197 8.20 10.77 8.00
N LEU A 198 6.93 11.14 8.05
CA LEU A 198 5.88 10.54 7.23
C LEU A 198 5.68 11.37 5.97
N MET A 199 6.00 10.80 4.82
CA MET A 199 5.71 11.40 3.52
C MET A 199 4.40 10.85 2.97
N LEU A 200 3.50 11.76 2.60
CA LEU A 200 2.19 11.42 2.04
C LEU A 200 1.96 12.09 0.68
N GLU A 201 1.26 11.37 -0.19
CA GLU A 201 0.59 11.98 -1.34
C GLU A 201 -0.69 12.72 -0.90
N ASP A 202 -1.15 13.67 -1.71
CA ASP A 202 -2.32 14.51 -1.44
C ASP A 202 -3.68 13.79 -1.59
N ASP A 203 -3.68 12.53 -2.00
CA ASP A 203 -4.87 11.73 -2.30
C ASP A 203 -4.95 10.41 -1.50
N VAL A 204 -4.70 10.52 -0.19
CA VAL A 204 -4.79 9.41 0.76
C VAL A 204 -5.85 9.64 1.84
N VAL A 205 -6.33 8.57 2.46
CA VAL A 205 -7.20 8.61 3.64
C VAL A 205 -6.63 7.74 4.74
N ALA A 206 -6.59 8.26 5.97
CA ALA A 206 -6.04 7.56 7.13
C ALA A 206 -7.10 6.73 7.90
N GLN A 207 -6.63 5.62 8.48
CA GLN A 207 -7.35 4.89 9.53
C GLN A 207 -7.57 5.80 10.75
N ARG A 208 -8.67 5.62 11.50
CA ARG A 208 -8.92 6.41 12.73
C ARG A 208 -7.77 6.33 13.76
N ASN A 209 -7.17 5.15 13.91
CA ASN A 209 -6.09 4.92 14.87
C ASN A 209 -4.70 4.91 14.21
N TRP A 210 -4.53 5.56 13.06
CA TRP A 210 -3.28 5.52 12.29
C TRP A 210 -2.07 5.95 13.11
N PHE A 211 -2.18 7.05 13.88
CA PHE A 211 -1.06 7.63 14.63
C PHE A 211 -0.59 6.74 15.80
N PRO A 212 -1.46 6.33 16.76
CA PRO A 212 -1.03 5.43 17.83
C PRO A 212 -0.52 4.09 17.29
N THR A 213 -1.18 3.54 16.25
CA THR A 213 -0.73 2.27 15.63
C THR A 213 0.65 2.42 14.99
N THR A 214 0.88 3.50 14.26
CA THR A 214 2.17 3.76 13.59
C THR A 214 3.28 3.98 14.61
N THR A 215 3.07 4.84 15.61
CA THR A 215 4.08 5.12 16.65
C THR A 215 4.43 3.89 17.48
N GLN A 216 3.44 3.10 17.89
CA GLN A 216 3.67 1.81 18.55
C GLN A 216 4.47 0.85 17.66
N THR A 217 4.15 0.78 16.37
CA THR A 217 4.88 -0.06 15.41
C THR A 217 6.35 0.36 15.31
N LEU A 218 6.63 1.66 15.25
CA LEU A 218 7.99 2.18 15.19
C LEU A 218 8.77 1.84 16.46
N HIS A 219 8.13 1.89 17.63
CA HIS A 219 8.74 1.46 18.90
C HIS A 219 9.07 -0.05 18.86
N SER A 220 8.13 -0.90 18.41
CA SER A 220 8.37 -2.34 18.23
C SER A 220 9.53 -2.62 17.27
N ILE A 221 9.62 -1.89 16.16
CA ILE A 221 10.74 -2.01 15.21
C ILE A 221 12.06 -1.66 15.89
N GLN A 222 12.13 -0.56 16.66
CA GLN A 222 13.34 -0.21 17.41
C GLN A 222 13.74 -1.30 18.40
N ASP A 223 12.77 -1.89 19.12
CA ASP A 223 13.02 -3.01 20.01
C ASP A 223 13.54 -4.25 19.28
N TRP A 224 12.97 -4.57 18.12
CA TRP A 224 13.42 -5.69 17.31
C TRP A 224 14.81 -5.48 16.70
N VAL A 225 15.15 -4.25 16.32
CA VAL A 225 16.51 -3.89 15.90
C VAL A 225 17.49 -4.09 17.06
N ARG A 226 17.16 -3.61 18.27
CA ARG A 226 17.99 -3.85 19.48
C ARG A 226 18.20 -5.33 19.78
N ARG A 227 17.21 -6.16 19.49
CA ARG A 227 17.24 -7.62 19.68
C ARG A 227 17.87 -8.40 18.52
N GLY A 228 18.27 -7.73 17.43
CA GLY A 228 18.83 -8.38 16.24
C GLY A 228 17.82 -9.20 15.42
N ILE A 229 16.52 -8.92 15.56
CA ILE A 229 15.46 -9.58 14.76
C ILE A 229 15.28 -8.87 13.42
N VAL A 230 15.33 -7.54 13.43
CA VAL A 230 15.21 -6.68 12.24
C VAL A 230 16.58 -6.07 11.96
N HIS A 231 16.95 -5.98 10.69
CA HIS A 231 18.19 -5.33 10.30
C HIS A 231 18.17 -3.84 10.70
N PRO A 232 19.24 -3.29 11.29
CA PRO A 232 19.27 -1.89 11.71
C PRO A 232 19.14 -0.94 10.51
N ASP A 233 19.64 -1.34 9.34
CA ASP A 233 19.54 -0.55 8.12
C ASP A 233 18.27 -0.85 7.32
N TRP A 234 17.14 -0.32 7.79
CA TRP A 234 15.90 -0.23 7.02
C TRP A 234 15.69 1.21 6.51
N LEU A 235 15.10 1.35 5.32
CA LEU A 235 14.89 2.64 4.66
C LEU A 235 13.59 3.31 5.07
N TYR A 236 12.48 2.56 5.02
CA TYR A 236 11.16 3.09 5.35
C TYR A 236 10.21 2.01 5.86
N LEU A 237 9.17 2.46 6.56
CA LEU A 237 7.96 1.69 6.90
C LEU A 237 6.82 2.18 6.01
N ARG A 238 6.27 1.27 5.20
CA ARG A 238 5.14 1.51 4.31
C ARG A 238 3.82 1.38 5.06
N LEU A 239 3.00 2.42 5.02
CA LEU A 239 1.67 2.46 5.64
C LEU A 239 0.52 2.13 4.67
N PHE A 240 0.82 2.06 3.37
CA PHE A 240 -0.10 1.67 2.32
C PHE A 240 0.55 0.68 1.35
N TYR A 241 -0.10 -0.43 1.05
CA TYR A 241 0.25 -1.30 -0.06
C TYR A 241 -1.01 -1.75 -0.80
N THR A 242 -0.82 -2.26 -2.00
CA THR A 242 -1.90 -2.87 -2.78
C THR A 242 -1.61 -4.35 -3.01
N GLU A 243 -2.64 -5.16 -2.81
CA GLU A 243 -2.60 -6.62 -2.97
C GLU A 243 -2.41 -7.04 -4.43
N LYS A 244 -2.59 -6.10 -5.38
CA LYS A 244 -2.33 -6.30 -6.81
C LYS A 244 -0.92 -6.82 -7.10
N PHE A 245 0.09 -6.40 -6.34
CA PHE A 245 1.48 -6.84 -6.54
C PHE A 245 1.84 -8.09 -5.72
N LEU A 246 0.95 -8.52 -4.81
CA LEU A 246 1.15 -9.69 -3.96
C LEU A 246 0.66 -11.00 -4.62
N GLY A 247 0.36 -10.98 -5.92
CA GLY A 247 -0.11 -12.12 -6.68
C GLY A 247 0.96 -13.19 -6.97
N TRP A 248 0.65 -14.04 -7.95
CA TRP A 248 1.59 -15.03 -8.48
C TRP A 248 2.64 -14.32 -9.35
N ASN A 249 3.86 -14.22 -8.84
CA ASN A 249 4.95 -13.49 -9.46
C ASN A 249 5.80 -14.43 -10.34
N THR A 250 6.10 -14.03 -11.58
CA THR A 250 6.78 -14.90 -12.56
C THR A 250 8.22 -15.21 -12.15
N GLU A 251 8.84 -14.36 -11.34
CA GLU A 251 10.17 -14.55 -10.79
C GLU A 251 10.28 -15.84 -9.95
N ASN A 252 9.19 -16.24 -9.31
CA ASN A 252 9.15 -17.40 -8.42
C ASN A 252 8.61 -18.68 -9.12
N TRP A 253 8.57 -18.71 -10.45
CA TRP A 253 8.01 -19.84 -11.21
C TRP A 253 8.65 -21.19 -10.86
N ARG A 254 9.95 -21.20 -10.55
CA ARG A 254 10.69 -22.42 -10.18
C ARG A 254 10.15 -23.00 -8.88
N GLU A 255 9.93 -22.14 -7.89
CA GLU A 255 9.38 -22.54 -6.60
C GLU A 255 7.96 -23.09 -6.77
N TYR A 256 7.12 -22.38 -7.54
CA TYR A 256 5.75 -22.80 -7.83
C TYR A 256 5.71 -24.16 -8.54
N PHE A 257 6.62 -24.37 -9.50
CA PHE A 257 6.76 -25.63 -10.21
C PHE A 257 7.22 -26.75 -9.27
N LEU A 258 8.21 -26.51 -8.42
CA LEU A 258 8.72 -27.50 -7.46
C LEU A 258 7.63 -27.93 -6.46
N TRP A 259 6.86 -27.00 -5.90
CA TRP A 259 5.75 -27.34 -5.02
C TRP A 259 4.63 -28.09 -5.75
N SER A 260 4.30 -27.68 -6.97
CA SER A 260 3.31 -28.37 -7.80
C SER A 260 3.75 -29.81 -8.11
N LEU A 261 5.03 -29.99 -8.43
CA LEU A 261 5.62 -31.31 -8.66
C LEU A 261 5.64 -32.15 -7.39
N ALA A 262 6.02 -31.57 -6.24
CA ALA A 262 6.03 -32.24 -4.95
C ALA A 262 4.63 -32.75 -4.58
N VAL A 263 3.58 -31.92 -4.77
CA VAL A 263 2.18 -32.32 -4.57
C VAL A 263 1.81 -33.45 -5.52
N ALA A 264 2.15 -33.36 -6.81
CA ALA A 264 1.85 -34.41 -7.77
C ALA A 264 2.52 -35.76 -7.42
N VAL A 265 3.79 -35.72 -7.01
CA VAL A 265 4.54 -36.89 -6.56
C VAL A 265 3.96 -37.46 -5.27
N ALA A 266 3.60 -36.62 -4.30
CA ALA A 266 2.99 -37.05 -3.05
C ALA A 266 1.66 -37.76 -3.26
N VAL A 267 0.79 -37.21 -4.13
CA VAL A 267 -0.48 -37.85 -4.50
C VAL A 267 -0.23 -39.17 -5.22
N ALA A 268 0.72 -39.23 -6.16
CA ALA A 268 1.08 -40.47 -6.85
C ALA A 268 1.59 -41.54 -5.88
N ALA A 269 2.48 -41.18 -4.96
CA ALA A 269 3.01 -42.06 -3.93
C ALA A 269 1.91 -42.57 -2.99
N LEU A 270 0.98 -41.70 -2.58
CA LEU A 270 -0.18 -42.07 -1.77
C LEU A 270 -1.07 -43.07 -2.51
N CYS A 271 -1.43 -42.81 -3.77
CA CYS A 271 -2.22 -43.73 -4.58
C CYS A 271 -1.53 -45.09 -4.78
N LEU A 272 -0.21 -45.11 -4.99
CA LEU A 272 0.57 -46.34 -5.11
C LEU A 272 0.65 -47.11 -3.78
N SER A 273 0.81 -46.41 -2.66
CA SER A 273 0.81 -47.00 -1.32
C SER A 273 -0.55 -47.60 -0.97
N LEU A 274 -1.64 -46.87 -1.24
CA LEU A 274 -3.01 -47.36 -1.07
C LEU A 274 -3.30 -48.57 -1.96
N ARG A 275 -2.83 -48.55 -3.20
CA ARG A 275 -2.91 -49.71 -4.10
C ARG A 275 -2.19 -50.92 -3.51
N ARG A 276 -1.04 -50.76 -2.86
CA ARG A 276 -0.31 -51.88 -2.23
C ARG A 276 -0.99 -52.39 -0.95
N SER A 277 -1.61 -51.50 -0.18
CA SER A 277 -2.06 -51.80 1.18
C SER A 277 -3.55 -52.17 1.27
N VAL A 278 -4.38 -51.72 0.32
CA VAL A 278 -5.86 -51.81 0.40
C VAL A 278 -6.41 -52.60 -0.79
N ARG A 279 -6.99 -53.78 -0.52
CA ARG A 279 -7.54 -54.68 -1.56
C ARG A 279 -8.57 -53.98 -2.49
N PRO A 280 -9.56 -53.21 -1.99
CA PRO A 280 -10.46 -52.44 -2.85
C PRO A 280 -9.78 -51.40 -3.75
N ALA A 281 -8.64 -50.85 -3.33
CA ALA A 281 -7.91 -49.82 -4.07
C ALA A 281 -7.12 -50.40 -5.26
N GLN A 282 -6.79 -51.70 -5.22
CA GLN A 282 -6.14 -52.42 -6.32
C GLN A 282 -7.00 -52.44 -7.59
N GLU A 283 -8.32 -52.54 -7.42
CA GLU A 283 -9.28 -52.53 -8.53
C GLU A 283 -9.49 -51.13 -9.13
N ILE A 284 -9.24 -50.07 -8.36
CA ILE A 284 -9.46 -48.68 -8.76
C ILE A 284 -8.21 -48.10 -9.40
N PHE A 285 -7.05 -48.22 -8.76
CA PHE A 285 -5.78 -47.60 -9.20
C PHE A 285 -5.02 -48.45 -10.24
N THR A 286 -5.65 -48.75 -11.36
CA THR A 286 -4.94 -49.29 -12.53
C THR A 286 -3.97 -48.26 -13.09
N ASN A 287 -2.92 -48.67 -13.82
CA ASN A 287 -1.92 -47.74 -14.36
C ASN A 287 -2.55 -46.63 -15.24
N ALA A 288 -3.57 -46.99 -16.03
CA ALA A 288 -4.30 -46.03 -16.85
C ALA A 288 -5.11 -45.03 -16.01
N PHE A 289 -5.76 -45.50 -14.94
CA PHE A 289 -6.53 -44.62 -14.04
C PHE A 289 -5.61 -43.72 -13.20
N LEU A 290 -4.47 -44.24 -12.75
CA LEU A 290 -3.45 -43.45 -12.07
C LEU A 290 -2.89 -42.35 -12.99
N GLY A 291 -2.66 -42.66 -14.27
CA GLY A 291 -2.32 -41.66 -15.28
C GLY A 291 -3.38 -40.56 -15.39
N LEU A 292 -4.67 -40.92 -15.41
CA LEU A 292 -5.76 -39.94 -15.45
C LEU A 292 -5.80 -39.05 -14.19
N VAL A 293 -5.54 -39.61 -13.01
CA VAL A 293 -5.49 -38.84 -11.77
C VAL A 293 -4.29 -37.90 -11.76
N CYS A 294 -3.09 -38.40 -12.05
CA CYS A 294 -1.84 -37.63 -11.99
C CYS A 294 -1.71 -36.57 -13.10
N PHE A 295 -2.25 -36.83 -14.30
CA PHE A 295 -2.13 -35.90 -15.44
C PHE A 295 -3.43 -35.15 -15.77
N GLY A 296 -4.54 -35.47 -15.11
CA GLY A 296 -5.83 -34.79 -15.29
C GLY A 296 -6.33 -34.15 -13.99
N ALA A 297 -6.71 -34.98 -13.02
CA ALA A 297 -7.34 -34.51 -11.79
C ALA A 297 -6.43 -33.60 -10.95
N VAL A 298 -5.18 -34.01 -10.71
CA VAL A 298 -4.20 -33.26 -9.92
C VAL A 298 -3.85 -31.91 -10.60
N PRO A 299 -3.46 -31.87 -11.89
CA PRO A 299 -3.25 -30.61 -12.59
C PRO A 299 -4.50 -29.72 -12.58
N GLY A 300 -5.71 -30.27 -12.70
CA GLY A 300 -6.95 -29.51 -12.61
C GLY A 300 -7.10 -28.78 -11.27
N VAL A 301 -6.84 -29.45 -10.14
CA VAL A 301 -6.89 -28.83 -8.80
C VAL A 301 -5.78 -27.81 -8.61
N ILE A 302 -4.56 -28.09 -9.10
CA ILE A 302 -3.44 -27.14 -9.06
C ILE A 302 -3.77 -25.88 -9.88
N LEU A 303 -4.33 -26.03 -11.07
CA LEU A 303 -4.78 -24.90 -11.90
C LEU A 303 -5.85 -24.09 -11.17
N LEU A 304 -6.79 -24.74 -10.48
CA LEU A 304 -7.81 -24.04 -9.70
C LEU A 304 -7.20 -23.28 -8.51
N TYR A 305 -6.17 -23.83 -7.86
CA TYR A 305 -5.42 -23.15 -6.79
C TYR A 305 -4.76 -21.87 -7.30
N PHE A 306 -4.03 -21.94 -8.43
CA PHE A 306 -3.45 -20.74 -9.04
C PHE A 306 -4.52 -19.77 -9.54
N ALA A 307 -5.59 -20.27 -10.17
CA ALA A 307 -6.69 -19.45 -10.66
C ALA A 307 -7.47 -18.73 -9.54
N SER A 308 -7.47 -19.26 -8.33
CA SER A 308 -8.08 -18.61 -7.16
C SER A 308 -7.31 -17.36 -6.71
N GLY A 309 -6.05 -17.20 -7.12
CA GLY A 309 -5.23 -16.05 -6.72
C GLY A 309 -4.57 -16.24 -5.37
N ARG A 310 -3.35 -15.67 -5.25
CA ARG A 310 -2.45 -15.91 -4.12
C ARG A 310 -2.99 -15.37 -2.80
N VAL A 311 -3.57 -14.18 -2.82
CA VAL A 311 -4.06 -13.48 -1.62
C VAL A 311 -5.23 -14.23 -1.00
N THR A 312 -6.08 -14.85 -1.84
CA THR A 312 -7.18 -15.69 -1.37
C THR A 312 -6.69 -17.00 -0.75
N VAL A 313 -5.78 -17.72 -1.41
CA VAL A 313 -5.41 -19.08 -1.00
C VAL A 313 -4.28 -19.15 0.02
N GLN A 314 -3.36 -18.17 0.03
CA GLN A 314 -2.27 -18.08 1.01
C GLN A 314 -2.61 -17.17 2.21
N ARG A 315 -3.87 -16.69 2.27
CA ARG A 315 -4.41 -15.67 3.19
C ARG A 315 -3.86 -14.26 2.93
N PRO A 316 -4.64 -13.21 3.28
CA PRO A 316 -4.12 -11.84 3.38
C PRO A 316 -2.90 -11.78 4.30
N MET A 317 -2.12 -10.70 4.17
CA MET A 317 -0.95 -10.48 5.02
C MET A 317 -1.40 -10.56 6.48
N ARG A 318 -0.69 -11.37 7.27
CA ARG A 318 -1.01 -11.51 8.70
C ARG A 318 -0.79 -10.17 9.39
N PRO A 319 -1.54 -9.81 10.43
CA PRO A 319 -1.24 -8.60 11.20
C PRO A 319 0.21 -8.60 11.71
N GLY A 320 0.86 -7.43 11.62
CA GLY A 320 2.25 -7.24 12.01
C GLY A 320 3.09 -6.49 10.98
N VAL A 321 4.40 -6.44 11.21
CA VAL A 321 5.37 -5.84 10.29
C VAL A 321 5.95 -6.91 9.39
N HIS A 322 5.97 -6.66 8.09
CA HIS A 322 6.50 -7.56 7.08
C HIS A 322 7.70 -6.95 6.40
N LEU A 323 8.69 -7.80 6.10
CA LEU A 323 9.77 -7.45 5.20
C LEU A 323 9.27 -7.45 3.75
N MET A 324 9.20 -6.27 3.14
CA MET A 324 8.66 -6.04 1.80
C MET A 324 9.71 -5.44 0.86
N ASN A 325 10.84 -6.14 0.72
CA ASN A 325 11.93 -5.75 -0.18
C ASN A 325 11.62 -5.90 -1.68
N ARG A 326 10.57 -6.66 -2.01
CA ARG A 326 10.12 -6.90 -3.39
C ARG A 326 8.61 -6.78 -3.45
N HIS A 327 8.11 -6.49 -4.65
CA HIS A 327 6.67 -6.40 -4.94
C HIS A 327 5.91 -5.37 -4.10
N GLY A 328 6.64 -4.49 -3.39
CA GLY A 328 6.09 -3.25 -2.87
C GLY A 328 5.89 -2.28 -4.02
N CYS A 329 4.76 -1.59 -4.05
CA CYS A 329 4.60 -0.44 -4.91
C CYS A 329 4.37 0.81 -4.09
N CYS A 330 4.78 1.90 -4.75
CA CYS A 330 4.18 3.20 -4.65
C CYS A 330 4.57 3.98 -3.36
N SER A 331 4.48 5.31 -3.45
CA SER A 331 5.01 6.26 -2.48
C SER A 331 3.93 7.01 -1.68
N GLN A 332 2.69 6.51 -1.67
CA GLN A 332 1.55 7.22 -1.08
C GLN A 332 1.71 7.49 0.40
N ALA A 333 2.31 6.56 1.15
CA ALA A 333 2.52 6.71 2.58
C ALA A 333 3.74 5.92 3.07
N LEU A 334 4.85 6.64 3.27
CA LEU A 334 6.14 6.09 3.70
C LEU A 334 6.65 6.84 4.93
N VAL A 335 7.00 6.11 5.99
CA VAL A 335 7.67 6.65 7.17
C VAL A 335 9.17 6.38 7.09
N PHE A 336 9.98 7.42 7.15
CA PHE A 336 11.43 7.34 7.14
C PHE A 336 12.01 7.66 8.53
N PRO A 337 13.05 6.94 8.98
CA PRO A 337 13.84 7.37 10.11
C PRO A 337 14.71 8.58 9.74
N ARG A 338 14.84 9.54 10.67
CA ARG A 338 15.60 10.78 10.49
C ARG A 338 17.01 10.53 9.94
N GLU A 339 17.66 9.48 10.42
CA GLU A 339 19.03 9.10 10.04
C GLU A 339 19.20 8.82 8.55
N LYS A 340 18.15 8.39 7.85
CA LYS A 340 18.19 8.05 6.42
C LYS A 340 17.91 9.26 5.53
N ILE A 341 17.39 10.36 6.07
CA ILE A 341 16.99 11.55 5.30
C ILE A 341 18.16 12.17 4.53
N PRO A 342 19.37 12.39 5.09
CA PRO A 342 20.48 12.95 4.33
C PRO A 342 20.86 12.10 3.11
N ALA A 343 20.93 10.77 3.28
CA ALA A 343 21.24 9.84 2.19
C ALA A 343 20.16 9.83 1.10
N ILE A 344 18.88 9.93 1.49
CA ILE A 344 17.76 10.06 0.55
C ILE A 344 17.88 11.35 -0.26
N LEU A 345 18.11 12.49 0.41
CA LEU A 345 18.22 13.80 -0.25
C LEU A 345 19.40 13.86 -1.23
N GLU A 346 20.56 13.33 -0.83
CA GLU A 346 21.73 13.24 -1.72
C GLU A 346 21.45 12.38 -2.95
N TYR A 347 20.83 11.22 -2.75
CA TYR A 347 20.53 10.31 -3.85
C TYR A 347 19.43 10.83 -4.78
N MET A 348 18.42 11.52 -4.25
CA MET A 348 17.39 12.18 -5.06
C MET A 348 18.02 13.24 -5.95
N LYS A 349 18.93 14.07 -5.42
CA LYS A 349 19.67 15.05 -6.21
C LYS A 349 20.51 14.40 -7.32
N LYS A 350 21.22 13.31 -7.00
CA LYS A 350 21.95 12.52 -8.01
C LYS A 350 21.05 12.00 -9.13
N MET A 351 19.81 11.60 -8.81
CA MET A 351 18.85 11.08 -9.79
C MET A 351 18.10 12.17 -10.56
N GLU A 352 17.96 13.35 -9.98
CA GLU A 352 17.51 14.58 -10.64
C GLU A 352 18.46 14.94 -11.78
N ASP A 353 19.77 14.94 -11.52
CA ASP A 353 20.83 15.25 -12.50
C ASP A 353 21.01 14.16 -13.59
N ALA A 354 20.30 13.04 -13.49
CA ALA A 354 20.42 11.93 -14.42
C ALA A 354 19.76 12.25 -15.78
N THR A 355 20.32 11.72 -16.88
CA THR A 355 19.78 11.94 -18.24
C THR A 355 18.30 11.54 -18.42
N LYS A 356 17.81 10.61 -17.59
CA LYS A 356 16.40 10.19 -17.55
C LYS A 356 15.96 10.03 -16.09
N PRO A 357 15.47 11.11 -15.46
CA PRO A 357 15.00 11.07 -14.08
C PRO A 357 13.87 10.05 -13.91
N LYS A 358 13.97 9.26 -12.85
CA LYS A 358 12.95 8.27 -12.47
C LYS A 358 12.01 8.87 -11.44
N PRO A 359 10.73 8.45 -11.39
CA PRO A 359 9.83 8.92 -10.35
C PRO A 359 10.32 8.51 -8.95
N VAL A 360 9.82 9.19 -7.92
CA VAL A 360 10.23 9.03 -6.52
C VAL A 360 10.24 7.56 -6.09
N ASP A 361 9.18 6.81 -6.40
CA ASP A 361 9.04 5.39 -6.05
C ASP A 361 10.24 4.55 -6.53
N SER A 362 10.58 4.68 -7.80
CA SER A 362 11.65 3.96 -8.47
C SER A 362 13.02 4.39 -7.96
N THR A 363 13.17 5.68 -7.61
CA THR A 363 14.40 6.23 -7.03
C THR A 363 14.64 5.67 -5.64
N LEU A 364 13.62 5.62 -4.78
CA LEU A 364 13.72 5.02 -3.43
C LEU A 364 14.00 3.52 -3.48
N GLU A 365 13.35 2.78 -4.38
CA GLU A 365 13.63 1.35 -4.55
C GLU A 365 15.07 1.09 -5.04
N ARG A 366 15.59 1.94 -5.92
CA ARG A 366 16.98 1.85 -6.37
C ARG A 366 17.96 2.16 -5.24
N LEU A 367 17.70 3.22 -4.46
CA LEU A 367 18.49 3.55 -3.28
C LEU A 367 18.54 2.34 -2.32
N ALA A 368 17.39 1.76 -1.99
CA ALA A 368 17.31 0.61 -1.10
C ALA A 368 18.10 -0.59 -1.64
N ASN A 369 18.02 -0.87 -2.94
CA ASN A 369 18.76 -1.98 -3.55
C ASN A 369 20.27 -1.74 -3.64
N GLU A 370 20.71 -0.52 -3.93
CA GLU A 370 22.13 -0.18 -4.03
C GLU A 370 22.83 -0.19 -2.66
N TYR A 371 22.14 0.30 -1.63
CA TYR A 371 22.69 0.39 -0.26
C TYR A 371 22.32 -0.81 0.62
N GLY A 372 21.54 -1.76 0.10
CA GLY A 372 21.11 -2.95 0.85
C GLY A 372 20.15 -2.64 2.01
N PHE A 373 19.33 -1.59 1.89
CA PHE A 373 18.37 -1.22 2.92
C PHE A 373 17.09 -2.07 2.85
N ASP A 374 16.66 -2.52 4.03
CA ASP A 374 15.39 -3.22 4.18
C ASP A 374 14.19 -2.27 4.06
N ARG A 375 13.09 -2.77 3.51
CA ARG A 375 11.82 -2.04 3.36
C ARG A 375 10.76 -2.78 4.13
N LEU A 376 10.12 -2.09 5.07
CA LEU A 376 9.12 -2.68 5.95
C LEU A 376 7.72 -2.26 5.51
N ALA A 377 6.71 -3.06 5.80
CA ALA A 377 5.29 -2.72 5.61
C ALA A 377 4.46 -3.17 6.81
N ILE A 378 3.51 -2.34 7.24
CA ILE A 378 2.57 -2.67 8.32
C ILE A 378 1.28 -3.27 7.73
N SER A 379 0.86 -4.42 8.23
CA SER A 379 -0.47 -4.99 8.00
C SER A 379 -1.28 -5.02 9.31
N PRO A 380 -2.55 -4.58 9.33
CA PRO A 380 -3.27 -3.96 8.22
C PRO A 380 -2.72 -2.57 7.86
N PRO A 381 -2.92 -2.11 6.60
CA PRO A 381 -2.44 -0.80 6.17
C PRO A 381 -3.18 0.34 6.88
N GLN A 382 -2.43 1.39 7.22
CA GLN A 382 -2.92 2.54 7.99
C GLN A 382 -3.43 3.68 7.10
N MET A 383 -3.14 3.62 5.80
CA MET A 383 -3.53 4.60 4.80
C MET A 383 -4.16 3.89 3.58
N GLN A 384 -5.01 4.58 2.84
CA GLN A 384 -5.61 4.12 1.58
C GLN A 384 -5.52 5.20 0.51
N HIS A 385 -5.21 4.78 -0.72
CA HIS A 385 -5.21 5.67 -1.88
C HIS A 385 -6.64 5.90 -2.40
N VAL A 386 -7.07 7.16 -2.48
CA VAL A 386 -8.41 7.56 -2.93
C VAL A 386 -8.40 8.37 -4.22
N GLY A 387 -7.21 8.62 -4.77
CA GLY A 387 -7.01 9.37 -6.01
C GLY A 387 -7.62 8.69 -7.23
N ALA A 388 -8.74 9.24 -7.73
CA ALA A 388 -9.48 8.67 -8.86
C ALA A 388 -8.76 8.74 -10.22
N ALA A 389 -7.73 9.58 -10.34
CA ALA A 389 -6.84 9.68 -11.49
C ALA A 389 -5.44 10.14 -11.03
N SER A 390 -4.40 9.58 -11.65
CA SER A 390 -3.07 10.18 -11.55
C SER A 390 -3.11 11.57 -12.20
N TYR A 391 -2.33 12.53 -11.72
CA TYR A 391 -2.15 13.83 -12.39
C TYR A 391 -1.64 13.68 -13.85
N LYS A 392 -1.23 12.48 -14.25
CA LYS A 392 -0.79 12.09 -15.60
C LYS A 392 -1.94 11.70 -16.56
N GLU A 393 -3.18 11.57 -16.10
CA GLU A 393 -4.30 11.14 -16.97
C GLU A 393 -5.01 12.31 -17.66
N ASP A 394 -5.24 12.16 -18.97
CA ASP A 394 -6.12 13.05 -19.74
C ASP A 394 -7.59 12.84 -19.33
N GLU A 395 -8.28 13.93 -19.01
CA GLU A 395 -9.71 13.98 -18.64
C GLU A 395 -10.61 13.18 -19.62
N LYS A 396 -10.25 13.16 -20.91
CA LYS A 396 -10.98 12.46 -21.99
C LYS A 396 -10.91 10.94 -21.91
N LYS A 397 -9.90 10.37 -21.25
CA LYS A 397 -9.77 8.91 -21.02
C LYS A 397 -10.43 8.48 -19.72
N TRP A 398 -10.78 9.43 -18.86
CA TRP A 398 -11.40 9.15 -17.58
C TRP A 398 -12.87 8.79 -17.77
N ARG A 399 -13.19 7.51 -17.54
CA ARG A 399 -14.58 7.05 -17.45
C ARG A 399 -15.02 7.17 -16.00
N LYS A 400 -15.89 8.15 -15.68
CA LYS A 400 -16.68 8.14 -14.44
C LYS A 400 -17.33 6.76 -14.37
N GLY A 401 -17.10 6.01 -13.31
CA GLY A 401 -17.89 4.79 -13.14
C GLY A 401 -18.36 4.67 -11.72
N GLU A 402 -18.66 3.44 -11.33
CA GLU A 402 -19.74 3.19 -10.35
C GLU A 402 -19.50 3.79 -8.96
N TYR A 403 -18.24 3.97 -8.55
CA TYR A 403 -17.88 4.55 -7.25
C TYR A 403 -17.22 5.92 -7.38
N SER A 404 -17.51 6.80 -6.41
CA SER A 404 -16.94 8.15 -6.30
C SER A 404 -15.44 8.15 -6.00
N VAL A 405 -14.95 7.09 -5.36
CA VAL A 405 -13.54 6.88 -5.04
C VAL A 405 -13.02 5.71 -5.86
N ARG A 406 -11.81 5.86 -6.41
CA ARG A 406 -11.12 4.80 -7.15
C ARG A 406 -9.65 4.87 -6.80
N GLY A 407 -9.04 3.73 -6.54
CA GLY A 407 -7.58 3.62 -6.63
C GLY A 407 -7.17 3.78 -8.09
N ALA A 408 -6.35 4.80 -8.40
CA ALA A 408 -5.85 4.98 -9.77
C ALA A 408 -5.18 3.68 -10.25
N HIS A 409 -5.48 3.23 -11.47
CA HIS A 409 -4.92 2.00 -12.05
C HIS A 409 -5.08 0.71 -11.23
N GLY A 410 -6.07 0.65 -10.33
CA GLY A 410 -6.28 -0.49 -9.43
C GLY A 410 -5.31 -0.53 -8.25
N VAL A 411 -4.70 0.60 -7.91
CA VAL A 411 -3.90 0.79 -6.69
C VAL A 411 -4.86 0.98 -5.52
N TRP A 412 -5.29 -0.13 -4.93
CA TRP A 412 -6.31 -0.18 -3.88
C TRP A 412 -5.87 -1.17 -2.81
N SER A 413 -6.09 -0.86 -1.52
CA SER A 413 -5.90 -1.83 -0.45
C SER A 413 -7.24 -2.46 -0.07
N MET A 414 -7.39 -3.76 -0.34
CA MET A 414 -8.55 -4.51 0.12
C MET A 414 -8.53 -4.75 1.63
N GLU A 415 -7.35 -4.86 2.24
CA GLU A 415 -7.21 -5.01 3.69
C GLU A 415 -7.60 -3.74 4.45
N PHE A 416 -7.31 -2.55 3.93
CA PHE A 416 -7.77 -1.28 4.52
C PHE A 416 -9.29 -1.25 4.69
N GLU A 417 -10.03 -1.73 3.68
CA GLU A 417 -11.49 -1.75 3.68
C GLU A 417 -12.08 -2.72 4.72
N LYS A 418 -11.33 -3.74 5.13
CA LYS A 418 -11.74 -4.77 6.11
C LYS A 418 -11.24 -4.50 7.52
N ALA A 419 -10.15 -3.75 7.65
CA ALA A 419 -9.44 -3.51 8.90
C ALA A 419 -10.34 -2.95 10.02
N TYR A 420 -11.43 -2.27 9.67
CA TYR A 420 -12.37 -1.75 10.65
C TYR A 420 -13.49 -2.76 11.01
N SER A 421 -14.02 -3.51 10.05
CA SER A 421 -15.14 -4.44 10.28
C SER A 421 -14.75 -5.73 11.01
N GLU A 422 -13.50 -6.20 10.83
CA GLU A 422 -13.04 -7.47 11.40
C GLU A 422 -12.48 -7.28 12.82
N TYR A 423 -11.94 -6.09 13.10
CA TYR A 423 -11.20 -5.77 14.33
C TYR A 423 -11.96 -4.89 15.34
N GLU A 424 -13.20 -4.45 15.07
CA GLU A 424 -14.11 -3.94 16.11
C GLU A 424 -14.41 -4.98 17.20
N SER A 425 -14.21 -6.27 16.90
CA SER A 425 -14.30 -7.36 17.88
C SER A 425 -13.16 -7.36 18.92
N VAL A 426 -12.13 -6.53 18.73
CA VAL A 426 -11.07 -6.31 19.70
C VAL A 426 -11.29 -4.93 20.35
N PRO A 427 -11.85 -4.89 21.58
CA PRO A 427 -12.14 -3.63 22.25
C PRO A 427 -10.85 -2.85 22.49
N TYR A 428 -10.89 -1.53 22.25
CA TYR A 428 -9.93 -0.52 22.70
C TYR A 428 -8.53 -1.04 23.08
N GLY A 429 -7.57 -0.96 22.16
CA GLY A 429 -6.16 -1.27 22.44
C GLY A 429 -5.70 -2.69 22.06
N GLY A 430 -6.25 -3.26 20.98
CA GLY A 430 -5.77 -4.52 20.42
C GLY A 430 -4.37 -4.40 19.82
N HIS A 431 -3.35 -4.68 20.62
CA HIS A 431 -1.97 -4.97 20.25
C HIS A 431 -1.90 -5.88 19.00
N MET A 432 -1.77 -5.30 17.81
CA MET A 432 -1.70 -6.05 16.55
C MET A 432 -0.31 -6.08 15.90
N VAL A 433 0.66 -5.36 16.47
CA VAL A 433 1.98 -5.16 15.85
C VAL A 433 3.11 -5.63 16.76
N ASP A 434 2.92 -6.81 17.35
CA ASP A 434 3.91 -7.47 18.20
C ASP A 434 4.67 -8.58 17.45
N THR A 435 4.40 -8.73 16.15
CA THR A 435 5.03 -9.77 15.30
C THR A 435 5.74 -9.16 14.10
N PHE A 436 6.95 -9.65 13.86
CA PHE A 436 7.72 -9.43 12.64
C PHE A 436 7.68 -10.68 11.76
N TRP A 437 7.46 -10.48 10.46
CA TRP A 437 7.38 -11.54 9.45
C TRP A 437 8.57 -11.42 8.47
N PRO A 438 9.63 -12.23 8.67
CA PRO A 438 10.80 -12.26 7.80
C PRO A 438 10.55 -13.13 6.56
N GLN A 439 9.80 -12.59 5.59
CA GLN A 439 9.46 -13.18 4.27
C GLN A 439 9.05 -14.65 4.17
#